data_AF-A0A915DGF3-F1
#
_entry.id   AF-A0A915DGF3-F1
#
_cell.length_a   1.000
_cell.length_b   1.000
_cell.length_c   1.000
_cell.angle_alpha   90.00
_cell.angle_beta   90.00
_cell.angle_gamma   90.00
#
_symmetry.space_group_name_H-M   'P 1'
#
loop_
_entity.id
_entity.type
_entity.pdbx_description
1 polymer ?
#
loop_
_entity_poly.entity_id
_entity_poly.type
_entity_poly.pdbx_seq_one_letter_code
_entity_poly.pdbx_strand_id
1 'polypeptide(L)'
;MVMTKIIWDGEIKQLWSKSKAMMKQWPGSDRCFKEVAKTKSYTVARKLEVVEYSREANSIRSAAKKYNITTKMVRDWKLNEPQLRRTRDTVKKGRKRNLAGVGRPLLNKDFDMLLAGWVQERRALK
;
A
#
# COMPACT_ATOMS: atom_id res chain seq x y z
N MET A 1 -28.25 -28.64 -31.68
CA MET A 1 -26.84 -28.86 -31.29
C MET A 1 -26.45 -27.89 -30.17
N VAL A 2 -27.02 -28.05 -28.97
CA VAL A 2 -26.68 -27.23 -27.78
C VAL A 2 -26.91 -28.08 -26.52
N MET A 3 -26.19 -29.20 -26.37
CA MET A 3 -26.39 -30.06 -25.18
C MET A 3 -25.10 -30.54 -24.50
N THR A 4 -23.92 -30.18 -25.00
CA THR A 4 -22.65 -30.66 -24.42
C THR A 4 -21.89 -29.63 -23.57
N LYS A 5 -22.28 -28.35 -23.60
CA LYS A 5 -21.51 -27.28 -22.91
C LYS A 5 -21.84 -27.14 -21.43
N ILE A 6 -23.02 -27.56 -20.98
CA ILE A 6 -23.51 -27.35 -19.60
C ILE A 6 -22.97 -28.42 -18.63
N ILE A 7 -22.71 -29.64 -19.12
CA ILE A 7 -22.34 -30.79 -18.28
C ILE A 7 -20.91 -30.64 -17.73
N TRP A 8 -20.00 -30.08 -18.53
CA TRP A 8 -18.59 -29.87 -18.13
C TRP A 8 -18.40 -28.73 -17.11
N ASP A 9 -19.26 -27.70 -17.11
CA ASP A 9 -19.12 -26.55 -16.20
C ASP A 9 -19.57 -26.86 -14.76
N GLY A 10 -20.48 -27.83 -14.59
CA GLY A 10 -20.97 -28.25 -13.28
C GLY A 10 -19.97 -29.13 -12.52
N GLU A 11 -19.39 -30.10 -13.22
CA GLU A 11 -18.42 -31.05 -12.63
C GLU A 11 -17.11 -30.36 -12.23
N ILE A 12 -16.62 -29.42 -13.04
CA ILE A 12 -15.39 -28.66 -12.73
C ILE A 12 -15.57 -27.81 -11.47
N LYS A 13 -16.74 -27.20 -11.29
CA LYS A 13 -17.05 -26.42 -10.07
C LYS A 13 -17.17 -27.30 -8.84
N GLN A 14 -17.76 -28.49 -8.96
CA GLN A 14 -17.83 -29.45 -7.85
C GLN A 14 -16.45 -30.01 -7.49
N LEU A 15 -15.59 -30.29 -8.48
CA LEU A 15 -14.20 -30.71 -8.26
C LEU A 15 -13.37 -29.60 -7.60
N TRP A 16 -13.53 -28.35 -8.01
CA TRP A 16 -12.89 -27.21 -7.35
C TRP A 16 -13.34 -27.03 -5.91
N SER A 17 -14.65 -27.19 -5.62
CA SER A 17 -15.19 -27.11 -4.26
C SER A 17 -14.70 -28.26 -3.37
N LYS A 18 -14.68 -29.50 -3.88
CA LYS A 18 -14.16 -30.67 -3.16
C LYS A 18 -12.66 -30.54 -2.89
N SER A 19 -11.89 -30.09 -3.88
CA SER A 19 -10.44 -29.88 -3.72
C SER A 19 -10.13 -28.76 -2.71
N LYS A 20 -10.91 -27.67 -2.71
CA LYS A 20 -10.80 -26.59 -1.71
C LYS A 20 -11.18 -27.05 -0.29
N ALA A 21 -12.18 -27.93 -0.15
CA ALA A 21 -12.55 -28.51 1.13
C ALA A 21 -11.46 -29.48 1.64
N MET A 22 -10.90 -30.31 0.77
CA MET A 22 -9.80 -31.24 1.08
C MET A 22 -8.54 -30.49 1.51
N MET A 23 -8.20 -29.38 0.85
CA MET A 23 -7.05 -28.54 1.22
C MET A 23 -7.23 -27.78 2.53
N LYS A 24 -8.46 -27.59 3.01
CA LYS A 24 -8.76 -26.92 4.30
C LYS A 24 -8.58 -27.85 5.51
N GLN A 25 -8.61 -29.17 5.30
CA GLN A 25 -8.50 -30.17 6.37
C GLN A 25 -7.11 -30.83 6.47
N TRP A 26 -6.15 -30.38 5.66
CA TRP A 26 -4.81 -30.99 5.60
C TRP A 26 -3.93 -30.50 6.76
N PRO A 27 -3.48 -31.37 7.68
CA PRO A 27 -2.69 -30.96 8.84
C PRO A 27 -1.29 -30.55 8.36
N GLY A 28 -1.10 -29.23 8.21
CA GLY A 28 0.07 -28.61 7.59
C GLY A 28 -0.25 -27.38 6.74
N SER A 29 -1.53 -27.11 6.44
CA SER A 29 -1.99 -25.96 5.65
C SER A 29 -1.78 -24.60 6.30
N ASP A 30 -1.62 -24.56 7.63
CA ASP A 30 -1.56 -23.32 8.41
C ASP A 30 -0.31 -22.46 8.11
N ARG A 31 0.65 -23.00 7.34
CA ARG A 31 1.86 -22.26 6.94
C ARG A 31 1.84 -21.65 5.54
N CYS A 32 0.84 -21.91 4.69
CA CYS A 32 0.92 -21.50 3.28
C CYS A 32 -0.03 -20.37 2.82
N PHE A 33 -0.96 -19.92 3.65
CA PHE A 33 -1.74 -18.71 3.36
C PHE A 33 -1.87 -17.88 4.64
N LYS A 34 -0.79 -17.20 5.05
CA LYS A 34 -0.97 -16.08 5.98
C LYS A 34 -1.79 -15.03 5.24
N GLU A 35 -3.04 -14.82 5.65
CA GLU A 35 -3.84 -13.70 5.19
C GLU A 35 -2.97 -12.44 5.29
N VAL A 36 -2.68 -11.82 4.14
CA VAL A 36 -1.81 -10.64 4.09
C VAL A 36 -2.55 -9.54 4.86
N ALA A 37 -2.17 -9.35 6.12
CA ALA A 37 -2.76 -8.33 6.97
C ALA A 37 -2.65 -6.99 6.25
N LYS A 38 -3.80 -6.34 6.00
CA LYS A 38 -3.84 -5.05 5.30
C LYS A 38 -2.96 -4.05 6.05
N THR A 39 -2.01 -3.45 5.35
CA THR A 39 -1.11 -2.46 5.94
C THR A 39 -1.91 -1.22 6.34
N LYS A 40 -1.77 -0.77 7.60
CA LYS A 40 -2.42 0.45 8.08
C LYS A 40 -1.85 1.66 7.34
N SER A 41 -2.70 2.41 6.64
CA SER A 41 -2.32 3.68 6.00
C SER A 41 -2.65 4.87 6.92
N TYR A 42 -1.73 5.83 7.06
CA TYR A 42 -1.92 7.02 7.91
C TYR A 42 -1.83 8.30 7.07
N THR A 43 -2.70 9.27 7.38
CA THR A 43 -2.69 10.59 6.75
C THR A 43 -1.48 11.41 7.21
N VAL A 44 -1.01 12.35 6.37
CA VAL A 44 0.14 13.21 6.69
C VAL A 44 -0.13 14.03 7.96
N ALA A 45 -1.35 14.56 8.10
CA ALA A 45 -1.76 15.29 9.30
C ALA A 45 -1.62 14.45 10.58
N ARG A 46 -2.09 13.19 10.55
CA ARG A 46 -1.98 12.28 11.69
C ARG A 46 -0.53 11.95 12.04
N LYS A 47 0.33 11.76 11.03
CA LYS A 47 1.76 11.51 11.26
C LYS A 47 2.43 12.70 11.96
N LEU A 48 2.08 13.93 11.57
CA LEU A 48 2.63 15.14 12.18
C LEU A 48 2.14 15.34 13.62
N GLU A 49 0.84 15.12 13.88
CA GLU A 49 0.26 15.17 15.23
C GLU A 49 0.98 14.20 16.20
N VAL A 50 1.30 13.01 15.72
CA VAL A 50 2.06 12.01 16.50
C VAL A 50 3.48 12.49 16.81
N VAL A 51 4.14 13.12 15.83
CA VAL A 51 5.50 13.64 16.01
C VAL A 51 5.49 14.80 17.02
N GLU A 52 4.52 15.71 16.94
CA GLU A 52 4.35 16.83 17.87
C GLU A 52 4.11 16.33 19.30
N TYR A 53 3.16 15.42 19.50
CA TYR A 53 2.93 14.81 20.80
C TYR A 53 4.16 14.07 21.35
N SER A 54 4.95 13.40 20.50
CA SER A 54 6.17 12.73 20.94
C SER A 54 7.26 13.68 21.44
N ARG A 55 7.28 14.93 20.91
CA ARG A 55 8.16 16.01 21.36
C ARG A 55 7.68 16.58 22.68
N GLU A 56 6.39 16.88 22.79
CA GLU A 56 5.78 17.39 24.03
C GLU A 56 5.98 16.43 25.21
N ALA A 57 5.74 15.13 24.98
CA ALA A 57 5.87 14.11 26.02
C ALA A 57 7.33 13.66 26.24
N ASN A 58 8.30 14.17 25.48
CA ASN A 58 9.70 13.73 25.44
C ASN A 58 9.88 12.20 25.37
N SER A 59 8.90 11.47 24.82
CA SER A 59 8.89 10.02 24.83
C SER A 59 8.20 9.44 23.61
N ILE A 60 8.95 8.59 22.90
CA ILE A 60 8.45 7.84 21.75
C ILE A 60 7.48 6.74 22.21
N ARG A 61 7.72 6.17 23.40
CA ARG A 61 6.93 5.07 23.94
C ARG A 61 5.54 5.53 24.38
N SER A 62 5.43 6.74 24.95
CA SER A 62 4.13 7.33 25.29
C SER A 62 3.30 7.60 24.03
N ALA A 63 3.91 8.17 22.99
CA ALA A 63 3.26 8.40 21.70
C ALA A 63 2.81 7.08 21.06
N ALA A 64 3.68 6.08 21.01
CA ALA A 64 3.36 4.74 20.50
C ALA A 64 2.14 4.13 21.22
N LYS A 65 2.10 4.22 22.55
CA LYS A 65 0.99 3.73 23.38
C LYS A 65 -0.31 4.51 23.11
N LYS A 66 -0.26 5.84 23.09
CA LYS A 66 -1.43 6.71 22.88
C LYS A 66 -2.06 6.50 21.50
N TYR A 67 -1.24 6.34 20.47
CA TYR A 67 -1.69 6.27 19.09
C TYR A 67 -1.80 4.83 18.54
N ASN A 68 -1.52 3.82 19.36
CA ASN A 68 -1.50 2.39 19.00
C ASN A 68 -0.68 2.12 17.72
N ILE A 69 0.54 2.65 17.71
CA ILE A 69 1.52 2.52 16.63
C ILE A 69 2.84 2.00 17.20
N THR A 70 3.68 1.45 16.34
CA THR A 70 5.00 0.97 16.78
C THR A 70 5.95 2.14 17.00
N THR A 71 6.89 1.99 17.94
CA THR A 71 7.94 2.98 18.20
C THR A 71 8.81 3.23 16.97
N LYS A 72 9.02 2.21 16.13
CA LYS A 72 9.70 2.33 14.84
C LYS A 72 9.02 3.34 13.94
N MET A 73 7.70 3.28 13.79
CA MET A 73 6.96 4.23 12.95
C MET A 73 7.11 5.66 13.43
N VAL A 74 7.08 5.89 14.75
CA VAL A 74 7.26 7.23 15.33
C VAL A 74 8.67 7.75 15.04
N ARG A 75 9.71 6.90 15.17
CA ARG A 75 11.09 7.27 14.79
C ARG A 75 11.19 7.62 13.30
N ASP A 76 10.64 6.77 12.43
CA ASP A 76 10.67 6.97 10.99
C ASP A 76 9.94 8.26 10.58
N TRP A 77 8.83 8.60 11.23
CA TRP A 77 8.11 9.85 10.98
C TRP A 77 8.83 11.07 11.52
N LYS A 78 9.53 10.94 12.65
CA LYS A 78 10.38 12.02 13.19
C LYS A 78 11.55 12.31 12.25
N LEU A 79 12.19 11.28 11.68
CA LEU A 79 13.24 11.43 10.67
C LEU A 79 12.73 12.11 9.40
N ASN A 80 11.54 11.74 8.94
CA ASN A 80 10.92 12.26 7.73
C ASN A 80 10.04 13.52 7.94
N GLU A 81 10.06 14.10 9.15
CA GLU A 81 9.27 15.28 9.49
C GLU A 81 9.40 16.45 8.49
N PRO A 82 10.60 16.87 8.04
CA PRO A 82 10.71 17.98 7.09
C PRO A 82 9.99 17.68 5.76
N GLN A 83 10.02 16.42 5.30
CA GLN A 83 9.29 16.00 4.11
C GLN A 83 7.78 15.95 4.36
N LEU A 84 7.34 15.49 5.54
CA LEU A 84 5.93 15.48 5.92
C LEU A 84 5.35 16.90 5.97
N ARG A 85 6.08 17.87 6.51
CA ARG A 85 5.68 19.30 6.52
C ARG A 85 5.57 19.85 5.10
N ARG A 86 6.60 19.69 4.26
CA ARG A 86 6.54 20.09 2.83
C ARG A 86 5.37 19.44 2.09
N THR A 87 5.08 18.17 2.37
CA THR A 87 3.97 17.45 1.73
C THR A 87 2.61 17.98 2.19
N ARG A 88 2.49 18.43 3.44
CA ARG A 88 1.26 19.07 3.95
C ARG A 88 0.95 20.35 3.18
N ASP A 89 1.96 21.19 2.95
CA ASP A 89 1.78 22.53 2.40
C ASP A 89 1.58 22.53 0.88
N THR A 90 2.18 21.57 0.18
CA THR A 90 2.17 21.52 -1.30
C THR A 90 0.95 20.80 -1.91
N VAL A 91 0.08 20.20 -1.11
CA VAL A 91 -1.01 19.35 -1.62
C VAL A 91 -2.34 20.09 -1.67
N LYS A 92 -2.88 20.31 -2.88
CA LYS A 92 -4.31 20.56 -3.09
C LYS A 92 -5.11 19.32 -2.62
N LYS A 93 -6.19 19.52 -1.85
CA LYS A 93 -7.06 18.46 -1.32
C LYS A 93 -7.35 17.39 -2.37
N GLY A 94 -6.97 16.13 -2.11
CA GLY A 94 -7.42 14.96 -2.89
C GLY A 94 -6.35 14.04 -3.49
N ARG A 95 -5.07 14.45 -3.62
CA ARG A 95 -4.01 13.56 -4.13
C ARG A 95 -3.16 12.97 -3.01
N LYS A 96 -3.26 11.66 -2.78
CA LYS A 96 -2.28 10.91 -1.95
C LYS A 96 -0.96 10.90 -2.71
N ARG A 97 0.05 11.64 -2.23
CA ARG A 97 1.42 11.45 -2.71
C ARG A 97 2.17 10.58 -1.72
N ASN A 98 2.83 9.56 -2.26
CA ASN A 98 3.87 8.87 -1.52
C ASN A 98 5.00 9.89 -1.24
N LEU A 99 5.79 9.69 -0.17
CA LEU A 99 6.95 10.55 0.10
C LEU A 99 7.91 10.51 -1.11
N ALA A 100 8.69 11.57 -1.31
CA ALA A 100 9.66 11.60 -2.40
C ALA A 100 10.61 10.39 -2.30
N GLY A 101 10.78 9.65 -3.40
CA GLY A 101 11.56 8.41 -3.42
C GLY A 101 10.79 7.14 -3.04
N VAL A 102 9.49 7.23 -2.73
CA VAL A 102 8.66 6.05 -2.48
C VAL A 102 8.06 5.53 -3.79
N GLY A 103 8.49 4.33 -4.16
CA GLY A 103 8.11 3.65 -5.40
C GLY A 103 9.31 2.90 -5.97
N ARG A 104 9.13 2.30 -7.16
CA ARG A 104 10.26 1.75 -7.90
C ARG A 104 11.08 2.91 -8.48
N PRO A 105 12.41 2.98 -8.25
CA PRO A 105 13.22 4.02 -8.86
C PRO A 105 13.17 3.91 -10.39
N LEU A 106 13.28 5.04 -11.08
CA LEU A 106 13.44 5.06 -12.54
C LEU A 106 14.78 4.41 -12.88
N LEU A 107 14.78 3.52 -13.88
CA LEU A 107 16.01 2.83 -14.31
C LEU A 107 16.95 3.82 -15.01
N ASN A 108 16.38 4.69 -15.86
CA ASN A 108 17.12 5.73 -16.55
C ASN A 108 16.26 7.00 -16.58
N LYS A 109 16.67 7.99 -15.76
CA LYS A 109 15.94 9.23 -15.58
C LYS A 109 15.84 10.05 -16.87
N ASP A 110 16.89 10.04 -17.68
CA ASP A 110 16.94 10.84 -18.91
C ASP A 110 15.99 10.26 -19.96
N PHE A 111 15.97 8.94 -20.10
CA PHE A 111 15.05 8.25 -20.99
C PHE A 111 13.58 8.47 -20.59
N ASP A 112 13.25 8.31 -19.31
CA ASP A 112 11.89 8.51 -18.81
C ASP A 112 11.43 9.97 -18.99
N MET A 113 12.33 10.94 -18.83
CA MET A 113 12.04 12.36 -19.08
C MET A 113 11.81 12.66 -20.56
N LEU A 114 12.62 12.09 -21.46
CA LEU A 114 12.42 12.19 -22.91
C LEU A 114 11.07 11.60 -23.33
N LEU A 115 10.75 10.40 -22.82
CA LEU A 115 9.48 9.74 -23.09
C LEU A 115 8.29 10.55 -22.56
N ALA A 116 8.42 11.12 -21.36
CA ALA A 116 7.38 11.98 -20.79
C ALA A 116 7.14 13.22 -21.66
N GLY A 117 8.20 13.87 -22.15
CA GLY A 117 8.10 15.00 -23.07
C GLY A 117 7.35 14.65 -24.35
N TRP A 118 7.77 13.57 -25.01
CA TRP A 118 7.15 13.08 -26.24
C TRP A 118 5.64 12.78 -26.07
N VAL A 119 5.25 12.21 -24.93
CA VAL A 119 3.83 11.95 -24.63
C VAL A 119 3.03 13.25 -24.45
N GLN A 120 3.61 14.29 -23.82
CA GLN A 120 2.92 15.57 -23.65
C GLN A 120 2.70 16.26 -25.00
N GLU A 121 3.71 16.27 -25.86
CA GLU A 121 3.61 16.80 -27.23
C GLU A 121 2.47 16.13 -28.01
N ARG A 122 2.40 14.79 -27.96
CA ARG A 122 1.33 14.00 -28.57
C ARG A 122 -0.07 14.32 -28.04
N ARG A 123 -0.18 14.71 -26.77
CA ARG A 123 -1.46 15.10 -26.15
C ARG A 123 -1.87 16.53 -26.48
N ALA A 124 -0.92 17.42 -26.70
CA ALA A 124 -1.18 18.81 -27.06
C ALA A 124 -1.57 18.99 -28.54
N LEU A 125 -1.19 18.04 -29.39
CA LEU A 125 -1.56 17.97 -30.81
C LEU A 125 -3.00 17.46 -31.05
N LYS A 126 -3.72 17.06 -30.00
CA LYS A 126 -5.14 16.65 -30.04
C LYS A 126 -6.02 17.80 -29.59
#